data_AF-A0A924IUM2-F1
#
_entry.id   AF-A0A924IUM2-F1
#
_cell.length_a   1.000
_cell.length_b   1.000
_cell.length_c   1.000
_cell.angle_alpha   90.00
_cell.angle_beta   90.00
_cell.angle_gamma   90.00
#
_symmetry.space_group_name_H-M   'P 1'
#
loop_
_entity.id
_entity.type
_entity.pdbx_description
1 polymer ?
#
loop_
_entity_poly.entity_id
_entity_poly.type
_entity_poly.pdbx_seq_one_letter_code
_entity_poly.pdbx_strand_id
1 'polypeptide(L)'
;MPDDKYFISHAVKAKIQRNYHLTLGEDWHHYSVPFSFIGKTVSVIYDTDIVEIYHDHKRIALHIRSFKPHAFTSIKEHMPESHQRYAEQQGWTAEYFLEQAIKIGSATHLYMEGVLKSKKYRNKLITPALVSSGW
;
A
#
# COMPACT_ATOMS: atom_id res chain seq x y z
N MET A 1 -6.30 -12.76 -42.91
CA MET A 1 -7.04 -11.98 -41.89
C MET A 1 -5.98 -11.34 -41.00
N PRO A 2 -6.07 -10.06 -40.59
CA PRO A 2 -5.05 -9.49 -39.70
C PRO A 2 -5.13 -10.21 -38.36
N ASP A 3 -3.99 -10.66 -37.84
CA ASP A 3 -3.79 -11.34 -36.55
C ASP A 3 -3.83 -10.35 -35.36
N ASP A 4 -4.61 -9.28 -35.48
CA ASP A 4 -4.69 -8.26 -34.45
C ASP A 4 -5.64 -8.75 -33.35
N LYS A 5 -5.04 -9.14 -32.21
CA LYS A 5 -5.79 -9.47 -31.00
C LYS A 5 -6.63 -8.27 -30.60
N TYR A 6 -7.95 -8.38 -30.71
CA TYR A 6 -8.88 -7.38 -30.20
C TYR A 6 -8.89 -7.45 -28.67
N PHE A 7 -8.42 -6.39 -28.02
CA PHE A 7 -8.53 -6.22 -26.57
C PHE A 7 -9.79 -5.43 -26.25
N ILE A 8 -10.67 -6.02 -25.44
CA ILE A 8 -11.85 -5.33 -24.93
C ILE A 8 -11.39 -4.46 -23.76
N SER A 9 -11.64 -3.16 -23.86
CA SER A 9 -11.43 -2.23 -22.75
C SER A 9 -12.76 -1.72 -22.22
N HIS A 10 -12.80 -1.51 -20.91
CA HIS A 10 -13.94 -1.01 -20.16
C HIS A 10 -13.61 0.36 -19.60
N ALA A 11 -14.63 1.23 -19.45
CA ALA A 11 -14.47 2.56 -18.88
C ALA A 11 -15.55 2.82 -17.84
N VAL A 12 -15.14 3.21 -16.64
CA VAL A 12 -16.04 3.52 -15.52
C VAL A 12 -15.60 4.79 -14.79
N LYS A 13 -16.51 5.40 -14.03
CA LYS A 13 -16.17 6.48 -13.10
C LYS A 13 -16.13 5.95 -11.68
N ALA A 14 -15.11 6.32 -10.92
CA ALA A 14 -14.96 5.92 -9.53
C ALA A 14 -14.58 7.12 -8.66
N LYS A 15 -15.05 7.14 -7.40
CA LYS A 15 -14.69 8.17 -6.43
C LYS A 15 -13.52 7.68 -5.59
N ILE A 16 -12.50 8.52 -5.42
CA ILE A 16 -11.37 8.23 -4.54
C ILE A 16 -11.82 8.34 -3.08
N GLN A 17 -11.62 7.26 -2.33
CA GLN A 17 -11.94 7.14 -0.92
C GLN A 17 -10.89 7.84 -0.04
N ARG A 18 -11.20 8.03 1.25
CA ARG A 18 -10.32 8.72 2.22
C ARG A 18 -8.98 8.01 2.43
N ASN A 19 -8.95 6.71 2.21
CA ASN A 19 -7.74 5.88 2.24
C ASN A 19 -6.94 5.95 0.94
N TYR A 20 -7.13 6.97 0.08
CA TYR A 20 -6.44 7.15 -1.22
C TYR A 20 -6.57 5.98 -2.20
N HIS A 21 -7.64 5.18 -2.09
CA HIS A 21 -7.96 4.11 -3.04
C HIS A 21 -9.28 4.36 -3.77
N LEU A 22 -9.43 3.74 -4.94
CA LEU A 22 -10.71 3.53 -5.59
C LEU A 22 -11.03 2.05 -5.63
N THR A 23 -12.32 1.71 -5.74
CA THR A 23 -12.77 0.33 -5.97
C THR A 23 -13.10 0.15 -7.44
N LEU A 24 -12.48 -0.84 -8.08
CA LEU A 24 -12.93 -1.36 -9.38
C LEU A 24 -14.10 -2.32 -9.13
N GLY A 25 -15.32 -1.87 -9.41
CA GLY A 25 -16.54 -2.57 -9.02
C GLY A 25 -16.74 -3.94 -9.65
N GLU A 26 -16.17 -4.18 -10.84
CA GLU A 26 -16.25 -5.49 -11.52
C GLU A 26 -15.52 -6.58 -10.74
N ASP A 27 -14.35 -6.25 -10.16
CA ASP A 27 -13.50 -7.21 -9.44
C ASP A 27 -13.62 -7.09 -7.91
N TRP A 28 -14.30 -6.05 -7.42
CA TRP A 28 -14.24 -5.63 -6.02
C TRP A 28 -12.81 -5.43 -5.50
N HIS A 29 -11.90 -5.00 -6.38
CA HIS A 29 -10.49 -4.77 -6.05
C HIS A 29 -10.20 -3.29 -5.82
N HIS A 30 -9.22 -2.98 -4.96
CA HIS A 30 -8.88 -1.61 -4.59
C HIS A 30 -7.53 -1.17 -5.15
N TYR A 31 -7.50 -0.04 -5.85
CA TYR A 31 -6.28 0.53 -6.43
C TYR A 31 -5.94 1.87 -5.81
N SER A 32 -4.70 2.03 -5.38
CA SER A 32 -4.21 3.30 -4.84
C SER A 32 -4.09 4.36 -5.94
N VAL A 33 -4.25 5.62 -5.54
CA VAL A 33 -3.93 6.81 -6.34
C VAL A 33 -3.18 7.81 -5.47
N PRO A 34 -2.43 8.78 -6.05
CA PRO A 34 -1.78 9.79 -5.24
C PRO A 34 -2.76 10.49 -4.30
N PHE A 35 -2.38 10.63 -3.02
CA PHE A 35 -3.29 11.10 -1.96
C PHE A 35 -3.91 12.48 -2.24
N SER A 36 -3.27 13.30 -3.09
CA SER A 36 -3.79 14.59 -3.56
C SER A 36 -5.11 14.50 -4.35
N PHE A 37 -5.53 13.30 -4.75
CA PHE A 37 -6.79 13.03 -5.44
C PHE A 37 -7.91 12.51 -4.53
N ILE A 38 -7.71 12.43 -3.21
CA ILE A 38 -8.78 12.03 -2.27
C ILE A 38 -10.05 12.85 -2.49
N GLY A 39 -11.20 12.16 -2.54
CA GLY A 39 -12.52 12.77 -2.69
C GLY A 39 -12.88 13.17 -4.12
N LYS A 40 -11.93 13.17 -5.05
CA LYS A 40 -12.19 13.45 -6.48
C LYS A 40 -12.81 12.24 -7.18
N THR A 41 -13.52 12.50 -8.27
CA THR A 41 -14.04 11.45 -9.17
C THR A 41 -13.08 11.32 -10.34
N VAL A 42 -12.69 10.10 -10.65
CA VAL A 42 -11.73 9.76 -11.71
C VAL A 42 -12.39 8.86 -12.76
N SER A 43 -11.84 8.88 -13.96
CA SER A 43 -12.16 7.88 -14.99
C SER A 43 -11.18 6.72 -14.87
N VAL A 44 -11.69 5.50 -14.90
CA VAL A 44 -10.89 4.28 -14.85
C VAL A 44 -11.11 3.54 -16.15
N ILE A 45 -10.02 3.26 -16.87
CA ILE A 45 -10.02 2.47 -18.10
C ILE A 45 -9.24 1.19 -17.80
N TYR A 46 -9.80 0.03 -18.12
CA TYR A 46 -9.17 -1.23 -17.79
C TYR A 46 -9.50 -2.32 -18.82
N ASP A 47 -8.60 -3.28 -18.94
CA ASP A 47 -8.76 -4.49 -19.75
C ASP A 47 -8.47 -5.71 -18.87
N THR A 48 -8.03 -6.84 -19.44
CA THR A 48 -7.68 -8.03 -18.65
C THR A 48 -6.39 -7.89 -17.86
N ASP A 49 -5.51 -6.97 -18.27
CA ASP A 49 -4.12 -6.92 -17.85
C ASP A 49 -3.83 -5.70 -16.98
N ILE A 50 -4.44 -4.55 -17.28
CA ILE A 50 -4.11 -3.27 -16.66
C ILE A 50 -5.34 -2.47 -16.22
N VAL A 51 -5.11 -1.58 -15.26
CA VAL A 51 -6.04 -0.56 -14.78
C VAL A 51 -5.37 0.80 -14.84
N GLU A 52 -5.86 1.66 -15.73
CA GLU A 52 -5.43 3.03 -15.90
C GLU A 52 -6.41 4.00 -15.24
N ILE A 53 -5.89 4.98 -14.50
CA ILE A 53 -6.71 5.92 -13.74
C ILE A 53 -6.40 7.34 -14.19
N TYR A 54 -7.43 8.09 -14.55
CA TYR A 54 -7.34 9.42 -15.12
C TYR A 54 -8.13 10.46 -14.32
N HIS A 55 -7.53 11.64 -14.14
CA HIS A 55 -8.21 12.83 -13.64
C HIS A 55 -7.96 13.98 -14.63
N ASP A 56 -9.01 14.67 -15.08
CA ASP A 56 -8.93 15.76 -16.07
C ASP A 56 -8.06 15.41 -17.29
N HIS A 57 -8.32 14.26 -17.91
CA HIS A 57 -7.59 13.75 -19.09
C HIS A 57 -6.09 13.44 -18.87
N LYS A 58 -5.58 13.52 -17.64
CA LYS A 58 -4.23 13.14 -17.28
C LYS A 58 -4.23 11.80 -16.54
N ARG A 59 -3.40 10.84 -16.99
CA ARG A 59 -3.19 9.58 -16.25
C ARG A 59 -2.46 9.88 -14.95
N ILE A 60 -3.07 9.49 -13.83
CA ILE A 60 -2.54 9.70 -12.49
C ILE A 60 -1.99 8.41 -11.86
N ALA A 61 -2.41 7.25 -12.35
CA ALA A 61 -1.92 5.95 -11.92
C ALA A 61 -2.12 4.88 -13.00
N LEU A 62 -1.29 3.84 -12.94
CA LEU A 62 -1.34 2.64 -13.78
C LEU A 62 -1.03 1.44 -12.87
N HIS A 63 -1.85 0.40 -12.95
CA HIS A 63 -1.69 -0.84 -12.17
C HIS A 63 -1.86 -2.06 -13.07
N ILE A 64 -1.29 -3.18 -12.65
CA ILE A 64 -1.69 -4.50 -13.18
C ILE A 64 -3.05 -4.86 -12.57
N ARG A 65 -3.98 -5.36 -13.40
CA ARG A 65 -5.31 -5.77 -12.94
C ARG A 65 -5.19 -7.01 -12.06
N SER A 66 -6.01 -7.05 -11.01
CA SER A 66 -6.06 -8.13 -10.04
C SER A 66 -7.51 -8.52 -9.84
N PHE A 67 -7.80 -9.80 -10.06
CA PHE A 67 -9.12 -10.38 -9.88
C PHE A 67 -9.35 -10.87 -8.44
N LYS A 68 -8.50 -10.47 -7.49
CA LYS A 68 -8.64 -10.84 -6.09
C LYS A 68 -9.61 -9.87 -5.39
N PRO A 69 -10.82 -10.29 -5.02
CA PRO A 69 -11.81 -9.40 -4.43
C PRO A 69 -11.36 -8.95 -3.03
N HIS A 70 -11.74 -7.73 -2.65
CA HIS A 70 -11.46 -7.08 -1.37
C HIS A 70 -9.96 -6.95 -1.02
N ALA A 71 -9.08 -7.10 -2.01
CA ALA A 71 -7.65 -6.88 -1.86
C ALA A 71 -7.23 -5.49 -2.37
N PHE A 72 -6.01 -5.09 -2.02
CA PHE A 72 -5.44 -3.79 -2.33
C PHE A 72 -4.17 -3.94 -3.19
N THR A 73 -4.10 -3.17 -4.26
CA THR A 73 -2.86 -2.90 -5.01
C THR A 73 -2.42 -1.46 -4.74
N SER A 74 -1.36 -1.35 -3.94
CA SER A 74 -0.84 -0.08 -3.41
C SER A 74 0.54 0.24 -3.98
N ILE A 75 0.71 1.49 -4.41
CA ILE A 75 2.00 2.06 -4.81
C ILE A 75 2.47 2.98 -3.67
N LYS A 76 3.73 2.86 -3.24
CA LYS A 76 4.26 3.59 -2.08
C LYS A 76 4.20 5.10 -2.31
N GLU A 77 4.53 5.53 -3.51
CA GLU A 77 4.58 6.93 -3.96
C GLU A 77 3.20 7.61 -3.91
N HIS A 78 2.12 6.84 -3.84
CA HIS A 78 0.77 7.37 -3.69
C HIS A 78 0.45 7.85 -2.27
N MET A 79 1.16 7.32 -1.27
CA MET A 79 0.89 7.63 0.13
C MET A 79 1.37 9.05 0.49
N PRO A 80 0.72 9.74 1.45
CA PRO A 80 1.27 10.97 2.02
C PRO A 80 2.64 10.73 2.67
N GLU A 81 3.55 11.70 2.61
CA GLU A 81 4.90 11.58 3.19
C GLU A 81 4.88 11.23 4.70
N SER A 82 3.93 11.78 5.45
CA SER A 82 3.74 11.44 6.87
C SER A 82 3.40 9.96 7.09
N HIS A 83 2.57 9.37 6.22
CA HIS A 83 2.23 7.95 6.24
C HIS A 83 3.39 7.09 5.74
N GLN A 84 4.15 7.55 4.74
CA GLN A 84 5.36 6.86 4.28
C GLN A 84 6.39 6.76 5.41
N ARG A 85 6.66 7.87 6.10
CA ARG A 85 7.57 7.90 7.25
C ARG A 85 7.05 7.02 8.40
N TYR A 86 5.76 7.01 8.67
CA TYR A 86 5.18 6.12 9.68
C TYR A 86 5.30 4.63 9.26
N ALA A 87 5.05 4.28 8.00
CA ALA A 87 5.21 2.92 7.51
C ALA A 87 6.67 2.45 7.55
N GLU A 88 7.62 3.34 7.24
CA GLU A 88 9.06 3.10 7.43
C GLU A 88 9.40 2.90 8.91
N GLN A 89 8.75 3.63 9.81
CA GLN A 89 8.87 3.46 11.26
C GLN A 89 8.17 2.18 11.78
N GLN A 90 7.14 1.66 11.11
CA GLN A 90 6.58 0.34 11.42
C GLN A 90 7.54 -0.80 11.07
N GLY A 91 8.56 -0.53 10.24
CA GLY A 91 9.72 -1.39 10.06
C GLY A 91 10.71 -1.36 11.22
N TRP A 92 10.46 -0.57 12.27
CA TRP A 92 11.27 -0.55 13.49
C TRP A 92 10.94 -1.76 14.38
N THR A 93 11.37 -2.94 13.93
CA THR A 93 11.34 -4.17 14.72
C THR A 93 12.41 -4.17 15.81
N ALA A 94 12.31 -5.11 16.76
CA ALA A 94 13.37 -5.33 17.74
C ALA A 94 14.72 -5.58 17.04
N GLU A 95 14.69 -6.37 15.97
CA GLU A 95 15.84 -6.68 15.12
C GLU A 95 16.42 -5.42 14.47
N TYR A 96 15.59 -4.53 13.93
CA TYR A 96 16.05 -3.26 13.36
C TYR A 96 16.82 -2.43 14.40
N PHE A 97 16.30 -2.30 15.62
CA PHE A 97 16.97 -1.54 16.68
C PHE A 97 18.27 -2.21 17.14
N LEU A 98 18.32 -3.55 17.21
CA LEU A 98 19.52 -4.30 17.55
C LEU A 98 20.61 -4.16 16.47
N GLU A 99 20.22 -4.13 15.19
CA GLU A 99 21.11 -3.86 14.05
C GLU A 99 21.66 -2.43 14.03
N GLN A 100 20.87 -1.43 14.44
CA GLN A 100 21.41 -0.07 14.57
C GLN A 100 22.33 0.04 15.80
N ALA A 101 21.98 -0.62 16.90
CA ALA A 101 22.78 -0.57 18.13
C ALA A 101 24.16 -1.23 17.96
N ILE A 102 24.26 -2.33 17.20
CA ILE A 102 25.55 -3.00 16.95
C ILE A 102 26.50 -2.16 16.09
N LYS A 103 25.97 -1.32 15.19
CA LYS A 103 26.78 -0.37 14.40
C LYS A 103 27.45 0.70 15.26
N ILE A 104 26.86 1.02 16.41
CA ILE A 104 27.44 1.96 17.40
C ILE A 104 28.43 1.21 18.29
N GLY A 105 28.09 0.00 18.73
CA GLY A 105 29.00 -0.87 19.47
C GLY A 105 28.30 -1.94 20.29
N SER A 106 29.07 -2.93 20.74
CA SER A 106 28.58 -4.08 21.51
C SER A 106 27.89 -3.67 22.82
N ALA A 107 28.41 -2.65 23.52
CA ALA A 107 27.81 -2.13 24.74
C ALA A 107 26.39 -1.54 24.48
N THR A 108 26.23 -0.80 23.38
CA THR A 108 24.93 -0.23 22.97
C THR A 108 23.95 -1.32 22.57
N HIS A 109 24.42 -2.37 21.89
CA HIS A 109 23.60 -3.53 21.55
C HIS A 109 23.06 -4.25 22.78
N LEU A 110 23.91 -4.55 23.78
CA LEU A 110 23.50 -5.21 25.02
C LEU A 110 22.50 -4.36 25.83
N TYR A 111 22.72 -3.04 25.87
CA TYR A 111 21.77 -2.12 26.49
C TYR A 111 20.41 -2.14 25.78
N MET A 112 20.40 -2.03 24.44
CA MET A 112 19.19 -2.04 23.63
C MET A 112 18.43 -3.37 23.77
N GLU A 113 19.14 -4.50 23.82
CA GLU A 113 18.56 -5.82 24.06
C GLU A 113 17.85 -5.88 25.41
N GLY A 114 18.47 -5.34 26.48
CA GLY A 114 17.86 -5.23 27.80
C GLY A 114 16.62 -4.34 27.82
N VAL A 115 16.66 -3.21 27.11
CA VAL A 115 15.52 -2.28 26.98
C VAL A 115 14.33 -2.98 26.30
N LEU A 116 14.57 -3.66 25.17
CA LEU A 116 13.56 -4.37 24.39
C LEU A 116 12.94 -5.55 25.16
N LYS A 117 13.72 -6.25 26.01
CA LYS A 117 13.24 -7.35 26.86
C LYS A 117 12.46 -6.88 28.11
N SER A 118 12.52 -5.58 28.46
CA SER A 118 11.89 -5.07 29.68
C SER A 118 10.36 -5.07 29.63
N LYS A 119 9.70 -5.23 30.79
CA LYS A 119 8.22 -5.25 30.93
C LYS A 119 7.54 -4.01 30.33
N LYS A 120 8.24 -2.88 30.25
CA LYS A 120 7.75 -1.60 29.72
C LYS A 120 7.47 -1.62 28.20
N TYR A 121 8.10 -2.53 27.45
CA TYR A 121 7.96 -2.63 25.99
C TYR A 121 7.29 -3.93 25.50
N ARG A 122 6.95 -4.84 26.42
CA ARG A 122 6.32 -6.14 26.13
C ARG A 122 5.01 -6.03 25.33
N ASN A 123 4.23 -4.96 25.54
CA ASN A 123 2.93 -4.73 24.87
C ASN A 123 2.97 -3.82 23.63
N LYS A 124 4.16 -3.46 23.11
CA LYS A 124 4.29 -2.70 21.85
C LYS A 124 4.92 -3.48 20.70
N LEU A 125 5.36 -4.72 20.94
CA LEU A 125 6.12 -5.52 19.97
C LEU A 125 5.47 -6.87 19.64
N ILE A 126 4.19 -7.07 20.00
CA ILE A 126 3.45 -8.29 19.62
C ILE A 126 2.05 -7.90 19.16
N THR A 127 1.95 -7.49 17.90
CA THR A 127 0.97 -8.13 17.02
C THR A 127 1.75 -8.61 15.81
N PRO A 128 1.92 -9.93 15.61
CA PRO A 128 2.04 -10.43 14.25
C PRO A 128 0.85 -9.83 13.51
N ALA A 129 1.08 -9.25 12.32
CA ALA A 129 -0.01 -9.01 11.40
C ALA A 129 -0.73 -10.35 11.23
N LEU A 130 -1.85 -10.52 11.94
CA LEU A 130 -2.81 -11.56 11.63
C LEU A 130 -3.27 -11.23 10.22
N VAL A 131 -2.74 -11.98 9.27
CA VAL A 131 -3.41 -12.25 8.01
C VAL A 131 -4.67 -13.06 8.39
N SER A 132 -5.69 -12.35 8.86
CA SER A 132 -7.08 -12.79 8.89
C SER A 132 -7.96 -11.63 9.34
N SER A 133 -8.62 -10.98 8.39
CA SER A 133 -10.09 -10.82 8.37
C SER A 133 -10.44 -9.75 7.35
N GLY A 134 -11.25 -10.15 6.38
CA GLY A 134 -11.90 -9.22 5.47
C GLY A 134 -12.74 -8.21 6.25
N TRP A 135 -12.69 -6.98 5.75
CA TRP A 135 -13.73 -5.96 5.78
C TRP A 135 -13.58 -5.15 4.51
#